data_AF-A0A1D7XSU3-F1
#
_entry.id   AF-A0A1D7XSU3-F1
#
_cell.length_a   1.000
_cell.length_b   1.000
_cell.length_c   1.000
_cell.angle_alpha   90.00
_cell.angle_beta   90.00
_cell.angle_gamma   90.00
#
_symmetry.space_group_name_H-M   'P 1'
#
loop_
_entity.id
_entity.type
_entity.pdbx_description
1 polymer ?
#
loop_
_entity_poly.entity_id
_entity_poly.type
_entity_poly.pdbx_seq_one_letter_code
_entity_poly.pdbx_strand_id
1 'polypeptide(L)'
;MSTTSNPQPSEEVDLGQLFKMIGNGFRRLFQFIGSIFKQLFLAFVWFVFFLKKRTIILLIAAAVGLALGLVLNKTSPPIYKSSISVKQNYPTGENLYGSIEYYNGLLKDRDYEVLGRVLGIGEDVSNEIVGFSIEPIITDNDRVVMFDQYITELDSLAASKVEYEAFIDNIEDYKHRNQQISIKSTTRANFKAVFTNIVDNINSNSFFKNEQAKDIFELEESKAAIEQALVQSDSLQRTYKRVLEQQTDAKSGAEIGITFEGDNDIDKTREYDLYLNDIRLRKELVDINRRLNDIENIVDAISSKQESGFVDNTKELLGMKLSSRTYYPYLFFLLAFVALLGMEFFKFIDKYKPEQ
;
A
#
# COMPACT_ATOMS: atom_id res chain seq x y z
N MET A 1 -50.27 -58.56 47.74
CA MET A 1 -51.33 -57.83 47.02
C MET A 1 -51.46 -56.49 47.73
N SER A 2 -51.25 -55.31 47.16
CA SER A 2 -51.41 -54.90 45.76
C SER A 2 -50.43 -53.76 45.43
N THR A 3 -49.84 -53.84 44.24
CA THR A 3 -49.02 -52.80 43.60
C THR A 3 -49.90 -51.68 43.06
N THR A 4 -49.56 -50.42 43.32
CA THR A 4 -50.10 -49.26 42.59
C THR A 4 -48.95 -48.55 41.90
N SER A 5 -48.83 -48.81 40.60
CA SER A 5 -47.93 -48.15 39.67
C SER A 5 -48.44 -46.74 39.38
N ASN A 6 -47.65 -45.71 39.70
CA ASN A 6 -47.89 -44.35 39.23
C ASN A 6 -47.25 -44.21 37.83
N PRO A 7 -47.97 -43.77 36.78
CA PRO A 7 -47.38 -43.64 35.46
C PRO A 7 -46.48 -42.40 35.40
N GLN A 8 -45.21 -42.59 35.01
CA GLN A 8 -44.36 -41.51 34.51
C GLN A 8 -45.02 -40.92 33.25
N PRO A 9 -45.32 -39.61 33.19
CA PRO A 9 -45.76 -39.02 31.95
C PRO A 9 -44.56 -39.01 30.99
N SER A 10 -44.79 -39.64 29.85
CA SER A 10 -43.98 -39.53 28.64
C SER A 10 -43.48 -38.11 28.46
N GLU A 11 -42.16 -37.98 28.43
CA GLU A 11 -41.43 -36.78 28.02
C GLU A 11 -41.58 -36.61 26.49
N GLU A 12 -42.83 -36.62 26.01
CA GLU A 12 -43.15 -35.96 24.76
C GLU A 12 -42.85 -34.50 25.04
N VAL A 13 -41.75 -34.03 24.48
CA VAL A 13 -41.49 -32.60 24.34
C VAL A 13 -42.71 -32.04 23.62
N ASP A 14 -43.67 -31.51 24.38
CA ASP A 14 -44.95 -31.03 23.86
C ASP A 14 -44.62 -29.88 22.92
N LEU A 15 -44.59 -30.19 21.63
CA LEU A 15 -44.25 -29.27 20.57
C LEU A 15 -45.16 -28.04 20.65
N GLY A 16 -46.39 -28.18 21.13
CA GLY A 16 -47.31 -27.08 21.38
C GLY A 16 -46.84 -26.11 22.47
N GLN A 17 -46.19 -26.62 23.53
CA GLN A 17 -45.59 -25.78 24.58
C GLN A 17 -44.31 -25.10 24.09
N LEU A 18 -43.48 -25.80 23.31
CA LEU A 18 -42.32 -25.20 22.64
C LEU A 18 -42.74 -24.10 21.66
N PHE A 19 -43.74 -24.33 20.81
CA PHE A 19 -44.26 -23.33 19.87
C PHE A 19 -44.83 -22.10 20.60
N LYS A 20 -45.51 -22.28 21.75
CA LYS A 20 -45.96 -21.15 22.59
C LYS A 20 -44.79 -20.37 23.20
N MET A 21 -43.75 -21.06 23.67
CA MET A 21 -42.56 -20.40 24.22
C MET A 21 -41.80 -19.63 23.14
N ILE A 22 -41.60 -20.24 21.97
CA ILE A 22 -40.99 -19.61 20.78
C ILE A 22 -41.82 -18.41 20.32
N GLY A 23 -43.15 -18.54 20.20
CA GLY A 23 -44.05 -17.45 19.82
C GLY A 23 -44.02 -16.26 20.80
N ASN A 24 -43.93 -16.53 22.11
CA ASN A 24 -43.74 -15.49 23.11
C ASN A 24 -42.35 -14.84 23.04
N GLY A 25 -41.30 -15.62 22.70
CA GLY A 25 -39.96 -15.11 22.43
C GLY A 25 -39.92 -14.15 21.23
N PHE A 26 -40.50 -14.54 20.10
CA PHE A 26 -40.66 -13.69 18.92
C PHE A 26 -41.48 -12.43 19.23
N ARG A 27 -42.56 -12.52 20.01
CA ARG A 27 -43.34 -11.34 20.42
C ARG A 27 -42.50 -10.34 21.19
N ARG A 28 -41.68 -10.79 22.14
CA ARG A 28 -40.76 -9.93 22.91
C ARG A 28 -39.68 -9.32 22.00
N LEU A 29 -39.14 -10.09 21.06
CA LEU A 29 -38.16 -9.61 20.08
C LEU A 29 -38.75 -8.50 19.19
N PHE A 30 -39.95 -8.70 18.62
CA PHE A 30 -40.61 -7.67 17.81
C PHE A 30 -41.00 -6.42 18.63
N GLN A 31 -41.39 -6.59 19.89
CA GLN A 31 -41.63 -5.46 20.80
C GLN A 31 -40.34 -4.69 21.10
N PHE A 32 -39.23 -5.39 21.32
CA PHE A 32 -37.91 -4.79 21.53
C PHE A 32 -37.45 -4.01 20.29
N ILE A 33 -37.47 -4.64 19.11
CA ILE A 33 -37.14 -3.99 17.83
C ILE A 33 -38.06 -2.78 17.59
N GLY A 34 -39.37 -2.95 17.77
CA GLY A 34 -40.34 -1.86 17.65
C GLY A 34 -40.07 -0.70 18.62
N SER A 35 -39.62 -0.99 19.84
CA SER A 35 -39.24 0.03 20.82
C SER A 35 -37.99 0.81 20.39
N ILE A 36 -36.98 0.14 19.81
CA ILE A 36 -35.79 0.79 19.25
C ILE A 36 -36.17 1.69 18.08
N PHE A 37 -36.95 1.19 17.12
CA PHE A 37 -37.41 1.99 15.99
C PHE A 37 -38.20 3.22 16.42
N LYS A 38 -39.07 3.09 17.44
CA LYS A 38 -39.82 4.22 18.00
C LYS A 38 -38.88 5.27 18.63
N GLN A 39 -37.87 4.84 19.39
CA GLN A 39 -36.88 5.73 19.98
C GLN A 39 -36.04 6.42 18.91
N LEU A 40 -35.60 5.68 17.89
CA LEU A 40 -34.84 6.22 16.76
C LEU A 40 -35.66 7.25 15.98
N PHE A 41 -36.92 6.96 15.71
CA PHE A 41 -37.84 7.89 15.06
C PHE A 41 -38.03 9.16 15.88
N LEU A 42 -38.18 9.04 17.20
CA LEU A 42 -38.32 10.20 18.09
C LEU A 42 -37.04 11.04 18.14
N ALA A 43 -35.87 10.39 18.18
CA ALA A 43 -34.57 11.05 18.09
C ALA A 43 -34.40 11.77 16.74
N PHE A 44 -34.80 11.13 15.63
CA PHE A 44 -34.80 11.74 14.31
C PHE A 44 -35.73 12.96 14.23
N VAL A 45 -36.96 12.87 14.74
CA VAL A 45 -37.90 13.98 14.79
C VAL A 45 -37.32 15.13 15.63
N TRP A 46 -36.74 14.83 16.79
CA TRP A 46 -36.07 15.82 17.63
C TRP A 46 -34.90 16.49 16.88
N PHE A 47 -34.10 15.71 16.16
CA PHE A 47 -33.01 16.19 15.33
C PHE A 47 -33.51 17.14 14.23
N VAL A 48 -34.59 16.80 13.52
CA VAL A 48 -35.22 17.67 12.52
C VAL A 48 -35.71 18.98 13.15
N PHE A 49 -36.35 18.92 14.32
CA PHE A 49 -36.76 20.13 15.05
C PHE A 49 -35.59 20.97 15.52
N PHE A 50 -34.51 20.35 15.97
CA PHE A 50 -33.27 21.03 16.35
C PHE A 50 -32.68 21.78 15.14
N LEU A 51 -32.54 21.11 13.99
CA LEU A 51 -32.09 21.74 12.74
C LEU A 51 -33.00 22.90 12.36
N LYS A 52 -34.32 22.71 12.35
CA LYS A 52 -35.30 23.76 12.00
C LYS A 52 -35.22 24.96 12.94
N LYS A 53 -35.12 24.74 14.24
CA LYS A 53 -35.05 25.80 15.26
C LYS A 53 -33.75 26.60 15.17
N ARG A 54 -32.64 25.95 14.78
CA ARG A 54 -31.31 26.55 14.74
C ARG A 54 -30.81 26.91 13.34
N THR A 55 -31.65 26.73 12.30
CA THR A 55 -31.27 26.96 10.89
C THR A 55 -30.68 28.36 10.67
N ILE A 56 -31.26 29.41 11.27
CA ILE A 56 -30.77 30.79 11.10
C ILE A 56 -29.36 30.95 11.66
N ILE A 57 -29.10 30.41 12.87
CA ILE A 57 -27.78 30.51 13.52
C ILE A 57 -26.73 29.74 12.71
N LEU A 58 -27.08 28.55 12.21
CA LEU A 58 -26.21 27.75 11.36
C LEU A 58 -25.91 28.44 10.02
N LEU A 59 -26.91 29.10 9.42
CA LEU A 59 -26.75 29.86 8.18
C LEU A 59 -25.84 31.07 8.40
N ILE A 60 -26.01 31.81 9.50
CA ILE A 60 -25.12 32.92 9.86
C ILE A 60 -23.68 32.40 10.06
N ALA A 61 -23.49 31.30 10.77
CA ALA A 61 -22.17 30.70 10.96
C ALA A 61 -21.52 30.31 9.61
N ALA A 62 -22.29 29.70 8.71
CA ALA A 62 -21.82 29.38 7.35
C ALA A 62 -21.48 30.64 6.54
N ALA A 63 -22.29 31.70 6.64
CA ALA A 63 -22.05 32.98 5.96
C ALA A 63 -20.81 33.69 6.49
N VAL A 64 -20.58 33.68 7.81
CA VAL A 64 -19.35 34.19 8.44
C VAL A 64 -18.15 33.36 8.00
N GLY A 65 -18.26 32.04 7.98
CA GLY A 65 -17.22 31.14 7.46
C GLY A 65 -16.91 31.43 5.99
N LEU A 66 -17.92 31.74 5.18
CA LEU A 66 -17.76 32.13 3.78
C LEU A 66 -17.07 33.49 3.63
N ALA A 67 -17.48 34.50 4.39
CA ALA A 67 -16.84 35.81 4.38
C ALA A 67 -15.36 35.72 4.79
N LEU A 68 -15.06 35.02 5.88
CA LEU A 68 -13.69 34.76 6.32
C LEU A 68 -12.90 33.95 5.30
N GLY A 69 -13.52 32.92 4.70
CA GLY A 69 -12.88 32.10 3.68
C GLY A 69 -12.51 32.89 2.43
N LEU A 70 -13.36 33.83 1.99
CA LEU A 70 -13.05 34.73 0.88
C LEU A 70 -11.91 35.70 1.19
N VAL A 71 -11.87 36.24 2.41
CA VAL A 71 -10.78 37.13 2.86
C VAL A 71 -9.46 36.36 2.92
N LEU A 72 -9.42 35.22 3.62
CA LEU A 72 -8.20 34.42 3.75
C LEU A 72 -7.72 33.88 2.40
N ASN A 73 -8.62 33.46 1.51
CA ASN A 73 -8.22 32.99 0.19
C ASN A 73 -7.60 34.09 -0.70
N LYS A 74 -7.83 35.38 -0.38
CA LYS A 74 -7.18 36.50 -1.06
C LYS A 74 -5.87 36.93 -0.40
N THR A 75 -5.74 36.74 0.91
CA THR A 75 -4.57 37.21 1.67
C THR A 75 -3.51 36.13 1.92
N SER A 76 -3.89 34.85 1.90
CA SER A 76 -2.95 33.75 2.11
C SER A 76 -2.07 33.50 0.88
N PRO A 77 -0.77 33.20 1.06
CA PRO A 77 0.10 32.84 -0.05
C PRO A 77 -0.41 31.55 -0.72
N PRO A 78 -0.25 31.42 -2.06
CA PRO A 78 -0.60 30.20 -2.76
C PRO A 78 0.27 29.04 -2.25
N ILE A 79 -0.33 27.87 -2.08
CA ILE A 79 0.40 26.63 -1.80
C ILE A 79 0.64 25.92 -3.12
N TYR A 80 1.89 25.63 -3.41
CA TYR A 80 2.30 24.84 -4.57
C TYR A 80 2.60 23.42 -4.11
N LYS A 81 2.05 22.44 -4.82
CA LYS A 81 2.34 21.01 -4.65
C LYS A 81 3.17 20.52 -5.83
N SER A 82 4.28 19.84 -5.53
CA SER A 82 5.04 19.05 -6.50
C SER A 82 5.19 17.62 -5.99
N SER A 83 5.41 16.68 -6.91
CA SER A 83 5.58 15.27 -6.58
C SER A 83 6.64 14.62 -7.47
N ILE A 84 7.32 13.62 -6.91
CA ILE A 84 8.22 12.71 -7.60
C ILE A 84 7.75 11.28 -7.36
N SER A 85 7.84 10.45 -8.40
CA SER A 85 7.67 9.00 -8.28
C SER A 85 9.04 8.37 -8.09
N VAL A 86 9.18 7.51 -7.09
CA VAL A 86 10.39 6.77 -6.80
C VAL A 86 10.13 5.27 -6.85
N LYS A 87 11.10 4.50 -7.36
CA LYS A 87 11.08 3.04 -7.39
C LYS A 87 12.10 2.54 -6.38
N GLN A 88 11.65 1.73 -5.45
CA GLN A 88 12.48 1.07 -4.45
C GLN A 88 13.06 -0.21 -5.06
N ASN A 89 14.39 -0.31 -5.15
CA ASN A 89 15.06 -1.55 -5.56
C ASN A 89 15.43 -2.44 -4.37
N TYR A 90 15.45 -1.84 -3.17
CA TYR A 90 15.63 -2.49 -1.87
C TYR A 90 14.45 -2.14 -0.95
N PRO A 91 14.23 -2.86 0.17
CA PRO A 91 13.16 -2.57 1.12
C PRO A 91 13.44 -1.30 1.96
N THR A 92 13.51 -0.14 1.30
CA THR A 92 13.81 1.16 1.92
C THR A 92 12.62 1.86 2.57
N GLY A 93 11.43 1.26 2.49
CA GLY A 93 10.17 1.93 2.78
C GLY A 93 10.12 2.58 4.14
N GLU A 94 10.50 1.85 5.20
CA GLU A 94 10.52 2.38 6.57
C GLU A 94 11.46 3.58 6.71
N ASN A 95 12.63 3.53 6.04
CA ASN A 95 13.59 4.63 6.09
C ASN A 95 13.08 5.86 5.32
N LEU A 96 12.39 5.63 4.20
CA LEU A 96 11.81 6.70 3.39
C LEU A 96 10.64 7.37 4.12
N TYR A 97 9.71 6.60 4.69
CA TYR A 97 8.60 7.12 5.49
C TYR A 97 9.10 7.82 6.75
N GLY A 98 10.06 7.23 7.46
CA GLY A 98 10.69 7.83 8.64
C GLY A 98 11.40 9.14 8.34
N SER A 99 12.04 9.27 7.17
CA SER A 99 12.65 10.53 6.72
C SER A 99 11.59 11.61 6.50
N ILE A 100 10.47 11.27 5.85
CA ILE A 100 9.36 12.19 5.61
C ILE A 100 8.70 12.63 6.92
N GLU A 101 8.51 11.70 7.87
CA GLU A 101 8.00 12.00 9.20
C GLU A 101 8.95 12.93 9.96
N TYR A 102 10.26 12.66 9.91
CA TYR A 102 11.28 13.51 10.52
C TYR A 102 11.26 14.93 9.97
N TYR A 103 11.17 15.11 8.64
CA TYR A 103 11.08 16.44 8.02
C TYR A 103 9.81 17.18 8.46
N ASN A 104 8.68 16.49 8.55
CA ASN A 104 7.44 17.07 9.07
C ASN A 104 7.54 17.41 10.56
N GLY A 105 8.30 16.63 11.34
CA GLY A 105 8.65 16.96 12.73
C GLY A 105 9.42 18.27 12.84
N LEU A 106 10.48 18.44 12.03
CA LEU A 106 11.25 19.68 11.98
C LEU A 106 10.39 20.89 11.58
N LEU A 107 9.49 20.72 10.61
CA LEU A 107 8.53 21.77 10.22
C LEU A 107 7.59 22.15 11.36
N LYS A 108 7.11 21.16 12.12
CA LYS A 108 6.23 21.38 13.27
C LYS A 108 6.94 22.13 14.40
N ASP A 109 8.20 21.79 14.63
CA ASP A 109 9.06 22.42 15.63
C ASP A 109 9.65 23.75 15.15
N ARG A 110 9.43 24.10 13.87
CA ARG A 110 9.96 25.29 13.18
C ARG A 110 11.49 25.34 13.13
N ASP A 111 12.13 24.17 13.13
CA ASP A 111 13.58 24.04 13.00
C ASP A 111 14.00 24.04 11.52
N TYR A 112 13.85 25.22 10.91
CA TYR A 112 14.14 25.44 9.49
C TYR A 112 15.64 25.35 9.18
N GLU A 113 16.50 25.69 10.13
CA GLU A 113 17.95 25.58 9.96
C GLU A 113 18.38 24.12 9.77
N VAL A 114 17.92 23.22 10.63
CA VAL A 114 18.21 21.79 10.52
C VAL A 114 17.54 21.19 9.29
N LEU A 115 16.29 21.57 9.00
CA LEU A 115 15.57 21.11 7.82
C LEU A 115 16.31 21.48 6.53
N GLY A 116 16.75 22.74 6.42
CA GLY A 116 17.52 23.22 5.29
C GLY A 116 18.82 22.43 5.12
N ARG A 117 19.55 22.21 6.21
CA ARG A 117 20.81 21.44 6.21
C ARG A 117 20.63 20.00 5.72
N VAL A 118 19.61 19.30 6.22
CA VAL A 118 19.35 17.89 5.86
C VAL A 118 18.84 17.75 4.43
N LEU A 119 18.10 18.75 3.93
CA LEU A 119 17.59 18.79 2.56
C LEU A 119 18.53 19.49 1.58
N GLY A 120 19.71 19.93 2.00
CA GLY A 120 20.69 20.63 1.16
C GLY A 120 20.16 21.94 0.54
N ILE A 121 19.30 22.65 1.25
CA ILE A 121 18.72 23.95 0.84
C ILE A 121 18.99 25.02 1.89
N GLY A 122 18.85 26.29 1.51
CA GLY A 122 18.93 27.40 2.45
C GLY A 122 17.74 27.46 3.41
N GLU A 123 17.95 28.07 4.57
CA GLU A 123 16.89 28.30 5.56
C GLU A 123 15.73 29.11 4.97
N ASP A 124 16.07 30.07 4.09
CA ASP A 124 15.14 30.89 3.32
C ASP A 124 14.15 30.06 2.49
N VAL A 125 14.59 28.92 1.96
CA VAL A 125 13.75 28.00 1.19
C VAL A 125 12.99 27.05 2.10
N SER A 126 13.66 26.54 3.13
CA SER A 126 13.06 25.56 4.05
C SER A 126 11.88 26.13 4.85
N ASN A 127 11.88 27.45 5.12
CA ASN A 127 10.80 28.14 5.81
C ASN A 127 9.52 28.26 4.93
N GLU A 128 9.65 28.13 3.62
CA GLU A 128 8.55 28.20 2.66
C GLU A 128 7.84 26.84 2.54
N ILE A 129 8.50 25.77 2.99
CA ILE A 129 7.95 24.42 2.95
C ILE A 129 6.84 24.29 4.00
N VAL A 130 5.69 23.83 3.55
CA VAL A 130 4.49 23.61 4.36
C VAL A 130 4.43 22.17 4.88
N GLY A 131 4.89 21.20 4.10
CA GLY A 131 4.84 19.80 4.49
C GLY A 131 5.27 18.83 3.40
N PHE A 132 5.59 17.63 3.83
CA PHE A 132 5.92 16.49 3.00
C PHE A 132 4.84 15.41 3.13
N SER A 133 4.61 14.64 2.07
CA SER A 133 3.80 13.43 2.14
C SER A 133 4.41 12.34 1.28
N ILE A 134 4.16 11.09 1.64
CA ILE A 134 4.52 9.93 0.86
C ILE A 134 3.30 9.00 0.79
N GLU A 135 3.05 8.44 -0.38
CA GLU A 135 1.96 7.50 -0.62
C GLU A 135 2.39 6.44 -1.64
N PRO A 136 1.90 5.19 -1.55
CA PRO A 136 2.23 4.17 -2.52
C PRO A 136 1.55 4.46 -3.86
N ILE A 137 2.24 4.12 -4.96
CA ILE A 137 1.67 4.17 -6.31
C ILE A 137 1.13 2.78 -6.62
N ILE A 138 -0.11 2.53 -6.21
CA ILE A 138 -0.79 1.25 -6.42
C ILE A 138 -2.25 1.46 -6.84
N THR A 139 -2.73 0.61 -7.76
CA THR A 139 -4.13 0.55 -8.19
C THR A 139 -4.84 -0.65 -7.57
N ASP A 140 -6.18 -0.66 -7.59
CA ASP A 140 -6.93 -1.83 -7.12
C ASP A 140 -6.67 -3.08 -7.96
N ASN A 141 -6.31 -2.93 -9.24
CA ASN A 141 -5.90 -4.07 -10.07
C ASN A 141 -4.55 -4.65 -9.61
N ASP A 142 -3.61 -3.78 -9.24
CA ASP A 142 -2.31 -4.23 -8.71
C ASP A 142 -2.49 -4.99 -7.40
N ARG A 143 -3.42 -4.55 -6.54
CA ARG A 143 -3.78 -5.25 -5.29
C ARG A 143 -4.31 -6.65 -5.54
N VAL A 144 -5.14 -6.83 -6.56
CA VAL A 144 -5.63 -8.16 -6.98
C VAL A 144 -4.48 -9.05 -7.46
N VAL A 145 -3.54 -8.51 -8.24
CA VAL A 145 -2.36 -9.26 -8.70
C VAL A 145 -1.46 -9.66 -7.53
N MET A 146 -1.24 -8.76 -6.56
CA MET A 146 -0.45 -9.06 -5.36
C MET A 146 -1.11 -10.15 -4.52
N PHE A 147 -2.45 -10.13 -4.42
CA PHE A 147 -3.20 -11.18 -3.72
C PHE A 147 -3.10 -12.52 -4.45
N ASP A 148 -3.26 -12.54 -5.78
CA ASP A 148 -3.13 -13.76 -6.58
C ASP A 148 -1.74 -14.41 -6.41
N GLN A 149 -0.69 -13.60 -6.43
CA GLN A 149 0.69 -14.04 -6.18
C GLN A 149 0.84 -14.63 -4.78
N TYR A 150 0.36 -13.94 -3.75
CA TYR A 150 0.42 -14.41 -2.37
C TYR A 150 -0.34 -15.71 -2.17
N ILE A 151 -1.57 -15.83 -2.70
CA ILE A 151 -2.39 -17.05 -2.59
C ILE A 151 -1.74 -18.23 -3.32
N THR A 152 -1.09 -18.00 -4.46
CA THR A 152 -0.42 -19.04 -5.26
C THR A 152 0.80 -19.62 -4.55
N GLU A 153 1.45 -18.85 -3.68
CA GLU A 153 2.58 -19.32 -2.86
C GLU A 153 2.14 -20.16 -1.65
N LEU A 154 0.85 -20.13 -1.29
CA LEU A 154 0.30 -20.88 -0.17
C LEU A 154 -0.20 -22.26 -0.58
N ASP A 155 -0.21 -23.19 0.37
CA ASP A 155 -0.91 -24.46 0.19
C ASP A 155 -2.44 -24.25 0.15
N SER A 156 -3.17 -25.19 -0.44
CA SER A 156 -4.61 -25.06 -0.65
C SER A 156 -5.44 -24.92 0.64
N LEU A 157 -4.98 -25.45 1.78
CA LEU A 157 -5.68 -25.34 3.06
C LEU A 157 -5.42 -23.98 3.73
N ALA A 158 -4.25 -23.38 3.50
CA ALA A 158 -3.93 -22.03 3.94
C ALA A 158 -4.62 -21.00 3.04
N ALA A 159 -4.52 -21.15 1.72
CA ALA A 159 -5.15 -20.31 0.71
C ALA A 159 -6.67 -20.16 0.94
N SER A 160 -7.36 -21.24 1.30
CA SER A 160 -8.81 -21.21 1.54
C SER A 160 -9.23 -20.43 2.80
N LYS A 161 -8.28 -19.96 3.62
CA LYS A 161 -8.54 -19.22 4.87
C LYS A 161 -8.17 -17.75 4.79
N VAL A 162 -7.55 -17.32 3.69
CA VAL A 162 -7.12 -15.94 3.51
C VAL A 162 -8.22 -15.18 2.77
N GLU A 163 -8.81 -14.21 3.43
CA GLU A 163 -9.76 -13.28 2.82
C GLU A 163 -9.01 -12.12 2.17
N TYR A 164 -9.49 -11.66 1.01
CA TYR A 164 -8.88 -10.58 0.25
C TYR A 164 -8.79 -9.28 1.06
N GLU A 165 -9.89 -8.89 1.72
CA GLU A 165 -9.95 -7.67 2.53
C GLU A 165 -8.93 -7.71 3.67
N ALA A 166 -8.80 -8.86 4.34
CA ALA A 166 -7.82 -9.03 5.41
C ALA A 166 -6.38 -8.93 4.89
N PHE A 167 -6.10 -9.40 3.68
CA PHE A 167 -4.78 -9.25 3.06
C PHE A 167 -4.46 -7.79 2.77
N ILE A 168 -5.38 -7.05 2.12
CA ILE A 168 -5.16 -5.66 1.75
C ILE A 168 -5.00 -4.75 2.97
N ASP A 169 -5.78 -4.97 4.03
CA ASP A 169 -5.70 -4.18 5.26
C ASP A 169 -4.40 -4.40 6.06
N ASN A 170 -3.69 -5.51 5.82
CA ASN A 170 -2.42 -5.84 6.49
C ASN A 170 -1.17 -5.48 5.68
N ILE A 171 -1.32 -5.04 4.42
CA ILE A 171 -0.17 -4.58 3.64
C ILE A 171 0.17 -3.16 4.05
N GLU A 172 1.35 -3.02 4.63
CA GLU A 172 1.91 -1.71 4.96
C GLU A 172 2.25 -0.91 3.69
N ASP A 173 1.81 0.35 3.65
CA ASP A 173 1.97 1.24 2.49
C ASP A 173 3.44 1.36 2.03
N TYR A 174 4.38 1.33 2.98
CA TYR A 174 5.81 1.46 2.69
C TYR A 174 6.43 0.24 1.98
N LYS A 175 5.74 -0.91 1.98
CA LYS A 175 6.20 -2.15 1.31
C LYS A 175 6.02 -2.10 -0.21
N HIS A 176 5.22 -1.17 -0.73
CA HIS A 176 5.00 -1.08 -2.18
C HIS A 176 6.25 -0.60 -2.91
N ARG A 177 6.60 -1.25 -4.02
CA ARG A 177 7.81 -0.96 -4.81
C ARG A 177 7.87 0.49 -5.29
N ASN A 178 6.74 1.02 -5.77
CA ASN A 178 6.67 2.39 -6.29
C ASN A 178 5.99 3.29 -5.26
N GLN A 179 6.60 4.43 -4.98
CA GLN A 179 6.13 5.41 -4.02
C GLN A 179 6.09 6.79 -4.66
N GLN A 180 5.18 7.64 -4.19
CA GLN A 180 5.07 9.03 -4.61
C GLN A 180 5.35 9.94 -3.41
N ILE A 181 6.44 10.69 -3.51
CA ILE A 181 6.77 11.71 -2.52
C ILE A 181 6.23 13.04 -3.03
N SER A 182 5.58 13.80 -2.18
CA SER A 182 5.06 15.13 -2.49
C SER A 182 5.54 16.17 -1.49
N ILE A 183 5.72 17.38 -1.98
CA ILE A 183 6.11 18.56 -1.19
C ILE A 183 5.05 19.62 -1.41
N LYS A 184 4.62 20.27 -0.34
CA LYS A 184 3.82 21.50 -0.37
C LYS A 184 4.70 22.66 0.08
N SER A 185 4.73 23.75 -0.66
CA SER A 185 5.50 24.97 -0.34
C SER A 185 4.72 26.23 -0.73
N THR A 186 4.99 27.36 -0.08
CA THR A 186 4.46 28.67 -0.49
C THR A 186 5.12 29.24 -1.74
N THR A 187 6.22 28.64 -2.19
CA THR A 187 6.89 28.99 -3.46
C THR A 187 7.10 27.78 -4.35
N ARG A 188 7.40 28.03 -5.63
CA ARG A 188 7.74 26.97 -6.59
C ARG A 188 9.23 26.65 -6.63
N ALA A 189 10.04 27.38 -5.89
CA ALA A 189 11.49 27.28 -5.99
C ALA A 189 11.97 25.95 -5.38
N ASN A 190 13.01 25.36 -5.98
CA ASN A 190 13.85 24.31 -5.39
C ASN A 190 13.24 22.92 -5.17
N PHE A 191 12.03 22.62 -5.65
CA PHE A 191 11.47 21.25 -5.55
C PHE A 191 12.41 20.16 -6.06
N LYS A 192 13.07 20.40 -7.20
CA LYS A 192 14.06 19.47 -7.78
C LYS A 192 15.20 19.17 -6.81
N ALA A 193 15.81 20.22 -6.24
CA ALA A 193 16.91 20.06 -5.29
C ALA A 193 16.47 19.28 -4.05
N VAL A 194 15.29 19.58 -3.51
CA VAL A 194 14.74 18.87 -2.35
C VAL A 194 14.52 17.39 -2.68
N PHE A 195 13.89 17.07 -3.82
CA PHE A 195 13.68 15.67 -4.20
C PHE A 195 14.98 14.92 -4.45
N THR A 196 15.96 15.53 -5.12
CA THR A 196 17.29 14.93 -5.33
C THR A 196 17.94 14.61 -3.99
N ASN A 197 17.98 15.55 -3.06
CA ASN A 197 18.60 15.32 -1.75
C ASN A 197 17.84 14.27 -0.91
N ILE A 198 16.51 14.19 -1.00
CA ILE A 198 15.75 13.11 -0.35
C ILE A 198 16.19 11.74 -0.90
N VAL A 199 16.28 11.60 -2.22
CA VAL A 199 16.70 10.34 -2.86
C VAL A 199 18.16 10.02 -2.53
N ASP A 200 19.05 11.01 -2.57
CA ASP A 200 20.48 10.85 -2.28
C ASP A 200 20.73 10.47 -0.81
N ASN A 201 19.94 10.99 0.13
CA ASN A 201 20.02 10.61 1.54
C ASN A 201 19.70 9.11 1.74
N ILE A 202 18.77 8.55 0.98
CA ILE A 202 18.47 7.11 1.01
C ILE A 202 19.58 6.32 0.31
N ASN A 203 20.00 6.75 -0.88
CA ASN A 203 21.05 6.08 -1.66
C ASN A 203 22.43 6.13 -0.99
N SER A 204 22.67 7.08 -0.07
CA SER A 204 23.92 7.19 0.68
C SER A 204 23.93 6.39 1.98
N ASN A 205 22.82 5.77 2.37
CA ASN A 205 22.70 4.99 3.59
C ASN A 205 23.68 3.80 3.59
N SER A 206 24.54 3.73 4.62
CA SER A 206 25.58 2.71 4.73
C SER A 206 25.07 1.26 4.76
N PHE A 207 23.90 1.02 5.38
CA PHE A 207 23.31 -0.31 5.44
C PHE A 207 22.92 -0.80 4.05
N PHE A 208 22.17 0.03 3.31
CA PHE A 208 21.73 -0.32 1.97
C PHE A 208 22.87 -0.37 0.96
N LYS A 209 23.90 0.48 1.09
CA LYS A 209 25.12 0.40 0.27
C LYS A 209 25.86 -0.92 0.47
N ASN A 210 25.96 -1.39 1.71
CA ASN A 210 26.61 -2.66 1.99
C ASN A 210 25.81 -3.84 1.42
N GLU A 211 24.49 -3.80 1.50
CA GLU A 211 23.64 -4.83 0.89
C GLU A 211 23.74 -4.81 -0.63
N GLN A 212 23.67 -3.63 -1.23
CA GLN A 212 23.87 -3.43 -2.66
C GLN A 212 25.22 -3.96 -3.14
N ALA A 213 26.30 -3.71 -2.41
CA ALA A 213 27.63 -4.21 -2.76
C ALA A 213 27.72 -5.74 -2.74
N LYS A 214 27.02 -6.42 -1.81
CA LYS A 214 26.96 -7.90 -1.77
C LYS A 214 26.22 -8.44 -2.98
N ASP A 215 25.06 -7.87 -3.29
CA ASP A 215 24.23 -8.32 -4.40
C ASP A 215 24.93 -8.09 -5.75
N ILE A 216 25.59 -6.94 -5.93
CA ILE A 216 26.41 -6.67 -7.11
C ILE A 216 27.53 -7.71 -7.24
N PHE A 217 28.26 -7.96 -6.15
CA PHE A 217 29.36 -8.93 -6.15
C PHE A 217 28.86 -10.35 -6.50
N GLU A 218 27.76 -10.81 -5.90
CA GLU A 218 27.16 -12.11 -6.22
C GLU A 218 26.77 -12.24 -7.69
N LEU A 219 26.15 -11.19 -8.25
CA LEU A 219 25.72 -11.16 -9.64
C LEU A 219 26.89 -11.11 -10.62
N GLU A 220 27.94 -10.36 -10.30
CA GLU A 220 29.17 -10.30 -11.10
C GLU A 220 29.91 -11.64 -11.11
N GLU A 221 30.03 -12.31 -9.96
CA GLU A 221 30.63 -13.64 -9.87
C GLU A 221 29.80 -14.68 -10.65
N SER A 222 28.47 -14.65 -10.51
CA SER A 222 27.57 -15.53 -11.26
C SER A 222 27.67 -15.30 -12.77
N LYS A 223 27.75 -14.04 -13.19
CA LYS A 223 27.98 -13.65 -14.58
C LYS A 223 29.30 -14.23 -15.11
N ALA A 224 30.40 -14.05 -14.37
CA ALA A 224 31.70 -14.57 -14.77
C ALA A 224 31.71 -16.10 -14.86
N ALA A 225 31.07 -16.80 -13.92
CA ALA A 225 30.93 -18.25 -13.93
C ALA A 225 30.14 -18.75 -15.15
N ILE A 226 29.04 -18.08 -15.51
CA ILE A 226 28.24 -18.42 -16.70
C ILE A 226 29.02 -18.17 -17.98
N GLU A 227 29.72 -17.04 -18.09
CA GLU A 227 30.58 -16.73 -19.24
C GLU A 227 31.67 -17.78 -19.41
N GLN A 228 32.29 -18.23 -18.31
CA GLN A 228 33.27 -19.32 -18.32
C GLN A 228 32.64 -20.66 -18.73
N ALA A 229 31.44 -20.97 -18.21
CA ALA A 229 30.72 -22.19 -18.56
C ALA A 229 30.36 -22.25 -20.05
N LEU A 230 29.96 -21.12 -20.65
CA LEU A 230 29.72 -21.01 -22.09
C LEU A 230 30.98 -21.28 -22.91
N VAL A 231 32.14 -20.75 -22.50
CA VAL A 231 33.43 -21.03 -23.17
C VAL A 231 33.81 -22.51 -23.06
N GLN A 232 33.56 -23.13 -21.91
CA GLN A 232 33.80 -24.57 -21.72
C GLN A 232 32.84 -25.43 -22.55
N SER A 233 31.56 -25.04 -22.63
CA SER A 233 30.54 -25.69 -23.46
C SER A 233 30.92 -25.65 -24.95
N ASP A 234 31.34 -24.48 -25.46
CA ASP A 234 31.85 -24.33 -26.83
C ASP A 234 33.03 -25.27 -27.12
N SER A 235 33.93 -25.45 -26.15
CA SER A 235 35.09 -26.33 -26.27
C SER A 235 34.69 -27.81 -26.26
N LEU A 236 33.71 -28.18 -25.44
CA LEU A 236 33.15 -29.52 -25.39
C LEU A 236 32.41 -29.87 -26.69
N GLN A 237 31.57 -28.97 -27.20
CA GLN A 237 30.86 -29.14 -28.47
C GLN A 237 31.83 -29.35 -29.64
N ARG A 238 32.92 -28.56 -29.72
CA ARG A 238 33.97 -28.76 -30.74
C ARG A 238 34.66 -30.12 -30.61
N THR A 239 34.90 -30.58 -29.39
CA THR A 239 35.54 -31.86 -29.13
C THR A 239 34.62 -33.01 -29.51
N TYR A 240 33.34 -32.93 -29.14
CA TYR A 240 32.30 -33.90 -29.49
C TYR A 240 32.11 -33.99 -31.01
N LYS A 241 31.98 -32.83 -31.69
CA LYS A 241 31.93 -32.76 -33.16
C LYS A 241 33.11 -33.47 -33.83
N ARG A 242 34.34 -33.24 -33.34
CA ARG A 242 35.55 -33.91 -33.86
C ARG A 242 35.51 -35.43 -33.69
N VAL A 243 35.00 -35.91 -32.56
CA VAL A 243 34.84 -37.35 -32.30
C VAL A 243 33.83 -37.97 -33.27
N LEU A 244 32.70 -37.31 -33.52
CA LEU A 244 31.71 -37.75 -34.51
C LEU A 244 32.27 -37.79 -35.93
N GLU A 245 33.04 -36.78 -36.34
CA GLU A 245 33.72 -36.73 -37.64
C GLU A 245 34.70 -37.92 -37.81
N GLN A 246 35.53 -38.18 -36.80
CA GLN A 246 36.51 -39.29 -36.82
C GLN A 246 35.88 -40.69 -36.87
N GLN A 247 34.74 -40.91 -36.18
CA GLN A 247 34.00 -42.17 -36.26
C GLN A 247 33.39 -42.40 -37.65
N THR A 248 33.10 -41.32 -38.38
CA THR A 248 32.55 -41.38 -39.73
C THR A 248 33.65 -41.71 -40.76
N ASP A 249 34.85 -41.15 -40.59
CA ASP A 249 36.02 -41.40 -41.45
C ASP A 249 36.64 -42.80 -41.27
N ALA A 250 36.53 -43.41 -40.07
CA ALA A 250 37.08 -44.74 -39.78
C ALA A 250 36.33 -45.91 -40.47
N LYS A 251 35.19 -45.66 -41.14
CA LYS A 251 34.41 -46.68 -41.85
C LYS A 251 34.96 -47.08 -43.23
N SER A 252 36.17 -46.66 -43.61
CA SER A 252 36.80 -47.03 -44.88
C SER A 252 37.73 -48.27 -44.81
N GLY A 253 37.76 -49.04 -43.72
CA GLY A 253 38.59 -50.25 -43.62
C GLY A 253 37.94 -51.39 -42.83
N ALA A 254 37.45 -52.40 -43.55
CA ALA A 254 37.13 -53.79 -43.15
C ALA A 254 36.51 -54.08 -41.76
N GLU A 255 35.30 -54.66 -41.80
CA GLU A 255 34.51 -55.18 -40.67
C GLU A 255 35.25 -56.20 -39.77
N ILE A 256 35.18 -55.99 -38.44
CA ILE A 256 35.00 -57.07 -37.46
C ILE A 256 33.96 -56.58 -36.44
N GLY A 257 32.86 -57.32 -36.33
CA GLY A 257 31.69 -56.96 -35.53
C GLY A 257 31.93 -56.99 -34.02
N ILE A 258 31.61 -55.86 -33.38
CA ILE A 258 30.93 -55.81 -32.08
C ILE A 258 29.86 -54.73 -32.24
N THR A 259 28.63 -55.12 -32.56
CA THR A 259 27.48 -54.22 -32.48
C THR A 259 27.24 -53.93 -31.01
N PHE A 260 27.62 -52.74 -30.54
CA PHE A 260 26.89 -52.12 -29.44
C PHE A 260 25.52 -51.75 -29.99
N GLU A 261 24.61 -52.71 -29.94
CA GLU A 261 23.20 -52.51 -30.22
C GLU A 261 22.62 -51.71 -29.05
N GLY A 262 22.72 -50.39 -29.18
CA GLY A 262 22.20 -49.43 -28.20
C GLY A 262 22.58 -48.01 -28.61
N ASP A 263 21.58 -47.20 -28.95
CA ASP A 263 21.59 -45.73 -28.82
C ASP A 263 22.24 -44.81 -29.87
N ASN A 264 21.98 -45.05 -31.16
CA ASN A 264 22.23 -44.01 -32.17
C ASN A 264 21.34 -42.74 -32.02
N ASP A 265 20.28 -42.77 -31.20
CA ASP A 265 19.45 -41.60 -30.88
C ASP A 265 19.98 -40.78 -29.68
N ILE A 266 20.76 -41.38 -28.77
CA ILE A 266 21.32 -40.65 -27.61
C ILE A 266 22.48 -39.73 -28.00
N ASP A 267 23.28 -40.12 -28.99
CA ASP A 267 24.37 -39.25 -29.45
C ASP A 267 23.87 -38.04 -30.26
N LYS A 268 22.74 -38.17 -30.99
CA LYS A 268 22.10 -37.03 -31.67
C LYS A 268 21.45 -36.03 -30.72
N THR A 269 21.05 -36.46 -29.52
CA THR A 269 20.35 -35.61 -28.55
C THR A 269 21.31 -34.81 -27.67
N ARG A 270 22.54 -35.28 -27.44
CA ARG A 270 23.52 -34.60 -26.56
C ARG A 270 24.01 -33.24 -27.07
N GLU A 271 24.30 -33.10 -28.37
CA GLU A 271 24.69 -31.80 -28.96
C GLU A 271 23.55 -30.78 -28.88
N TYR A 272 22.34 -31.27 -29.15
CA TYR A 272 21.13 -30.47 -29.04
C TYR A 272 20.88 -30.05 -27.59
N ASP A 273 21.08 -30.94 -26.62
CA ASP A 273 20.95 -30.65 -25.19
C ASP A 273 21.99 -29.62 -24.72
N LEU A 274 23.25 -29.74 -25.17
CA LEU A 274 24.30 -28.75 -24.90
C LEU A 274 23.91 -27.37 -25.46
N TYR A 275 23.42 -27.32 -26.70
CA TYR A 275 22.94 -26.08 -27.31
C TYR A 275 21.75 -25.47 -26.56
N LEU A 276 20.78 -26.28 -26.12
CA LEU A 276 19.66 -25.81 -25.31
C LEU A 276 20.11 -25.27 -23.95
N ASN A 277 21.10 -25.90 -23.33
CA ASN A 277 21.70 -25.41 -22.08
C ASN A 277 22.42 -24.06 -22.30
N ASP A 278 23.17 -23.90 -23.39
CA ASP A 278 23.80 -22.61 -23.73
C ASP A 278 22.77 -21.50 -23.93
N ILE A 279 21.63 -21.78 -24.59
CA ILE A 279 20.53 -20.81 -24.71
C ILE A 279 20.01 -20.42 -23.32
N ARG A 280 19.86 -21.39 -22.41
CA ARG A 280 19.39 -21.12 -21.04
C ARG A 280 20.38 -20.23 -20.28
N LEU A 281 21.67 -20.57 -20.32
CA LEU A 281 22.74 -19.79 -19.72
C LEU A 281 22.80 -18.35 -20.29
N ARG A 282 22.62 -18.19 -21.61
CA ARG A 282 22.57 -16.86 -22.23
C ARG A 282 21.36 -16.04 -21.80
N LYS A 283 20.19 -16.68 -21.59
CA LYS A 283 19.02 -16.01 -21.02
C LYS A 283 19.25 -15.57 -19.58
N GLU A 284 19.87 -16.43 -18.79
CA GLU A 284 20.28 -16.11 -17.40
C GLU A 284 21.27 -14.94 -17.36
N LEU A 285 22.22 -14.90 -18.28
CA LEU A 285 23.14 -13.77 -18.44
C LEU A 285 22.40 -12.45 -18.72
N VAL A 286 21.36 -12.48 -19.56
CA VAL A 286 20.52 -11.29 -19.82
C VAL A 286 19.77 -10.85 -18.57
N ASP A 287 19.22 -11.80 -17.80
CA ASP A 287 18.53 -11.50 -16.54
C ASP A 287 19.48 -10.90 -15.49
N ILE A 288 20.68 -11.48 -15.33
CA ILE A 288 21.72 -10.94 -14.43
C ILE A 288 22.09 -9.52 -14.82
N ASN A 289 22.33 -9.25 -16.11
CA ASN A 289 22.64 -7.89 -16.55
C ASN A 289 21.48 -6.92 -16.30
N ARG A 290 20.23 -7.36 -16.45
CA ARG A 290 19.05 -6.55 -16.11
C ARG A 290 19.00 -6.27 -14.60
N ARG A 291 19.23 -7.28 -13.77
CA ARG A 291 19.27 -7.14 -12.31
C ARG A 291 20.36 -6.18 -11.86
N LEU A 292 21.57 -6.29 -12.42
CA LEU A 292 22.68 -5.35 -12.15
C LEU A 292 22.29 -3.90 -12.43
N ASN A 293 21.64 -3.64 -13.58
CA ASN A 293 21.14 -2.29 -13.89
C ASN A 293 20.01 -1.86 -12.95
N ASP A 294 19.10 -2.76 -12.61
CA ASP A 294 17.99 -2.47 -11.70
C ASP A 294 18.48 -2.13 -10.28
N ILE A 295 19.59 -2.71 -9.83
CA ILE A 295 20.15 -2.45 -8.49
C ILE A 295 21.24 -1.37 -8.48
N GLU A 296 21.52 -0.69 -9.60
CA GLU A 296 22.54 0.37 -9.69
C GLU A 296 22.30 1.47 -8.64
N ASN A 297 21.03 1.81 -8.40
CA ASN A 297 20.61 2.68 -7.31
C ASN A 297 19.75 1.93 -6.31
N ILE A 298 19.83 2.30 -5.04
CA ILE A 298 18.98 1.74 -3.99
C ILE A 298 17.52 2.19 -4.19
N VAL A 299 17.33 3.45 -4.57
CA VAL A 299 16.07 4.07 -4.97
C VAL A 299 16.28 4.87 -6.26
N ASP A 300 15.44 4.61 -7.27
CA ASP A 300 15.42 5.33 -8.54
C ASP A 300 14.36 6.44 -8.55
N ALA A 301 14.69 7.59 -9.11
CA ALA A 301 13.74 8.65 -9.44
C ALA A 301 13.15 8.44 -10.85
N ILE A 302 11.83 8.21 -10.96
CA ILE A 302 11.17 7.88 -12.24
C ILE A 302 10.66 9.11 -12.99
N SER A 303 10.06 10.10 -12.30
CA SER A 303 9.28 11.16 -12.95
C SER A 303 9.70 12.60 -12.60
N SER A 304 9.69 13.47 -13.62
CA SER A 304 10.18 14.85 -13.62
C SER A 304 9.10 15.94 -13.41
N LYS A 305 7.93 15.62 -12.84
CA LYS A 305 6.94 16.66 -12.41
C LYS A 305 7.48 17.63 -11.34
N GLN A 306 8.75 17.47 -10.97
CA GLN A 306 9.57 18.24 -10.06
C GLN A 306 9.63 19.74 -10.44
N GLU A 307 9.62 20.11 -11.73
CA GLU A 307 9.91 21.50 -12.15
C GLU A 307 8.69 22.43 -12.23
N SER A 308 7.45 21.92 -12.31
CA SER A 308 6.24 22.75 -12.33
C SER A 308 5.23 22.32 -11.28
N GLY A 309 5.49 22.69 -10.03
CA GLY A 309 4.50 22.55 -8.96
C GLY A 309 3.18 23.25 -9.33
N PHE A 310 2.05 22.59 -9.11
CA PHE A 310 0.72 23.15 -9.36
C PHE A 310 0.13 23.76 -8.09
N VAL A 311 -0.80 24.69 -8.24
CA VAL A 311 -1.44 25.32 -7.07
C VAL A 311 -2.38 24.30 -6.43
N ASP A 312 -2.10 23.96 -5.17
CA ASP A 312 -2.97 23.13 -4.34
C ASP A 312 -3.86 24.02 -3.48
N ASN A 313 -5.12 24.15 -3.89
CA ASN A 313 -6.15 24.88 -3.15
C ASN A 313 -6.99 23.95 -2.26
N THR A 314 -6.46 22.79 -1.84
CA THR A 314 -7.18 21.83 -1.00
C THR A 314 -6.70 21.88 0.46
N LYS A 315 -7.65 21.73 1.38
CA LYS A 315 -7.46 21.61 2.82
C LYS A 315 -8.26 20.41 3.33
N GLU A 316 -7.75 19.74 4.34
CA GLU A 316 -8.39 18.56 4.90
C GLU A 316 -9.26 18.92 6.11
N LEU A 317 -10.49 18.39 6.15
CA LEU A 317 -11.40 18.47 7.29
C LEU A 317 -12.04 17.10 7.51
N LEU A 318 -11.82 16.49 8.68
CA LEU A 318 -12.38 15.16 9.04
C LEU A 318 -12.16 14.07 7.96
N GLY A 319 -10.95 14.02 7.38
CA GLY A 319 -10.61 13.07 6.31
C GLY A 319 -11.12 13.44 4.91
N MET A 320 -11.85 14.55 4.75
CA MET A 320 -12.33 15.03 3.45
C MET A 320 -11.46 16.16 2.91
N LYS A 321 -10.99 16.05 1.66
CA LYS A 321 -10.27 17.11 0.94
C LYS A 321 -11.28 18.14 0.41
N LEU A 322 -11.35 19.30 1.05
CA LEU A 322 -12.20 20.43 0.66
C LEU A 322 -11.38 21.52 -0.03
N SER A 323 -11.98 22.28 -0.93
CA SER A 323 -11.33 23.48 -1.45
C SER A 323 -11.19 24.54 -0.33
N SER A 324 -10.11 25.33 -0.34
CA SER A 324 -9.90 26.46 0.58
C SER A 324 -11.10 27.41 0.66
N ARG A 325 -11.89 27.53 -0.42
CA ARG A 325 -13.11 28.35 -0.45
C ARG A 325 -14.27 27.75 0.35
N THR A 326 -14.40 26.43 0.37
CA THR A 326 -15.51 25.73 1.03
C THR A 326 -15.15 25.24 2.43
N TYR A 327 -13.86 25.11 2.74
CA TYR A 327 -13.35 24.66 4.04
C TYR A 327 -13.91 25.47 5.23
N TYR A 328 -13.75 26.80 5.22
CA TYR A 328 -14.19 27.64 6.35
C TYR A 328 -15.72 27.65 6.57
N PRO A 329 -16.58 27.75 5.53
CA PRO A 329 -18.01 27.55 5.69
C PRO A 329 -18.38 26.25 6.42
N TYR A 330 -17.80 25.12 6.01
CA TYR A 330 -18.08 23.82 6.65
C TYR A 330 -17.53 23.75 8.07
N LEU A 331 -16.32 24.25 8.32
CA LEU A 331 -15.72 24.28 9.66
C LEU A 331 -16.59 25.09 10.65
N PHE A 332 -16.98 26.32 10.28
CA PHE A 332 -17.81 27.15 11.14
C PHE A 332 -19.22 26.59 11.32
N PHE A 333 -19.80 26.00 10.27
CA PHE A 333 -21.07 25.28 10.39
C PHE A 333 -20.96 24.12 11.40
N LEU A 334 -19.91 23.32 11.31
CA LEU A 334 -19.70 22.17 12.19
C LEU A 334 -19.45 22.60 13.64
N LEU A 335 -18.61 23.61 13.85
CA LEU A 335 -18.38 24.17 15.19
C LEU A 335 -19.67 24.72 15.81
N ALA A 336 -20.44 25.49 15.04
CA ALA A 336 -21.73 26.01 15.50
C ALA A 336 -22.72 24.88 15.79
N PHE A 337 -22.75 23.85 14.94
CA PHE A 337 -23.60 22.68 15.12
C PHE A 337 -23.28 21.93 16.42
N VAL A 338 -22.00 21.62 16.65
CA VAL A 338 -21.55 20.93 17.88
C VAL A 338 -21.83 21.78 19.12
N ALA A 339 -21.53 23.09 19.08
CA ALA A 339 -21.80 23.99 20.20
C ALA A 339 -23.29 24.09 20.53
N LEU A 340 -24.16 24.20 19.51
CA LEU A 340 -25.61 24.25 19.69
C LEU A 340 -26.17 22.93 20.23
N LEU A 341 -25.64 21.80 19.78
CA LEU A 341 -26.02 20.48 20.27
C LEU A 341 -25.60 20.32 21.73
N GLY A 342 -24.38 20.71 22.08
CA GLY A 342 -23.90 20.75 23.47
C GLY A 342 -24.79 21.63 24.36
N MET A 343 -25.19 22.81 23.90
CA MET A 343 -26.10 23.67 24.67
C MET A 343 -27.49 23.07 24.88
N GLU A 344 -28.10 22.44 23.88
CA GLU A 344 -29.39 21.75 24.06
C GLU A 344 -29.24 20.53 24.98
N PHE A 345 -28.10 19.85 24.93
CA PHE A 345 -27.78 18.76 25.85
C PHE A 345 -27.65 19.24 27.30
N PHE A 346 -26.94 20.34 27.54
CA PHE A 346 -26.87 20.95 28.89
C PHE A 346 -28.26 21.39 29.39
N LYS A 347 -29.08 22.02 28.54
CA LYS A 347 -30.46 22.38 28.89
C LYS A 347 -31.33 21.16 29.20
N PHE A 348 -31.11 20.06 28.50
CA PHE A 348 -31.77 18.80 28.80
C PHE A 348 -31.36 18.28 30.17
N ILE A 349 -30.05 18.26 30.49
CA ILE A 349 -29.55 17.85 31.82
C ILE A 349 -30.11 18.74 32.93
N ASP A 350 -30.13 20.07 32.74
CA ASP A 350 -30.64 21.01 33.75
C ASP A 350 -32.12 20.75 34.09
N LYS A 351 -32.90 20.20 33.17
CA LYS A 351 -34.30 19.80 33.41
C LYS A 351 -34.43 18.59 34.36
N TYR A 352 -33.38 17.78 34.51
CA TYR A 352 -33.33 16.64 35.43
C TYR A 352 -32.55 16.95 36.70
N LYS A 353 -32.16 18.21 36.91
CA LYS A 353 -31.53 18.64 38.17
C LYS A 353 -32.60 18.60 39.26
N PRO A 354 -32.43 17.82 40.34
CA PRO A 354 -33.39 17.81 41.44
C PRO A 354 -33.43 19.22 42.06
N GLU A 355 -34.63 19.78 42.21
CA GLU A 355 -34.84 21.01 42.97
C GLU A 355 -34.29 20.78 44.39
N GLN A 356 -33.36 21.63 44.83
CA GLN A 356 -32.90 21.69 46.22
C GLN A 356 -33.77 22.65 47.02
#